data_AF-A0A1B8ZBG4-F1
#
_entry.id   AF-A0A1B8ZBG4-F1
#
_cell.length_a   1.000
_cell.length_b   1.000
_cell.length_c   1.000
_cell.angle_alpha   90.00
_cell.angle_beta   90.00
_cell.angle_gamma   90.00
#
_symmetry.space_group_name_H-M   'P 1'
#
loop_
_entity.id
_entity.type
_entity.pdbx_description
1 polymer ?
#
loop_
_entity_poly.entity_id
_entity_poly.type
_entity_poly.pdbx_seq_one_letter_code
_entity_poly.pdbx_strand_id
1 'polypeptide(L)' 'MYDNRLYTGYVIFDKFPSGTTEAEIEYDCGSRIGWENEYNEAGFLTYSSYSMRQTTKEIYKYDDEGNLINHHKL' A
#
# COMPACT_ATOMS: atom_id res chain seq x y z
N MET A 1 10.18 -11.25 2.49
CA MET A 1 11.16 -11.56 3.56
C MET A 1 12.41 -10.74 3.28
N TYR A 2 12.82 -9.87 4.21
CA TYR A 2 14.12 -9.19 4.19
C TYR A 2 14.79 -9.49 5.53
N ASP A 3 16.01 -10.02 5.51
CA ASP A 3 16.78 -10.41 6.70
C ASP A 3 16.01 -11.30 7.70
N ASN A 4 15.43 -12.40 7.22
CA ASN A 4 14.63 -13.36 8.01
C ASN A 4 13.45 -12.77 8.80
N ARG A 5 13.04 -11.53 8.50
CA ARG A 5 11.84 -10.91 9.05
C ARG A 5 10.76 -10.83 7.98
N LEU A 6 9.53 -11.12 8.38
CA LEU A 6 8.36 -10.85 7.56
C LEU A 6 8.29 -9.32 7.39
N TYR A 7 8.61 -8.85 6.19
CA TYR A 7 8.43 -7.47 5.79
C TYR A 7 6.94 -7.30 5.50
N THR A 8 6.18 -6.76 6.46
CA THR A 8 4.72 -6.66 6.37
C THR A 8 4.26 -5.29 5.88
N GLY A 9 5.08 -4.24 6.06
CA GLY A 9 4.71 -2.88 5.69
C GLY A 9 5.44 -2.35 4.47
N TYR A 10 4.74 -1.59 3.61
CA TYR A 10 5.31 -0.90 2.45
C TYR A 10 4.53 0.38 2.16
N VAL A 11 5.17 1.34 1.47
CA VAL A 11 4.52 2.54 0.96
C VAL A 11 4.42 2.43 -0.56
N ILE A 12 3.22 2.64 -1.09
CA ILE A 12 3.03 2.80 -2.54
C ILE A 12 3.07 4.29 -2.87
N PHE A 13 3.82 4.62 -3.91
CA PHE A 13 3.88 5.95 -4.51
C PHE A 13 3.31 5.90 -5.91
N ASP A 14 2.15 6.52 -6.11
CA ASP A 14 1.65 6.79 -7.45
C ASP A 14 2.20 8.12 -7.94
N LYS A 15 2.42 8.23 -9.26
CA LYS A 15 3.06 9.39 -9.86
C LYS A 15 2.31 9.84 -11.11
N PHE A 16 2.20 11.15 -11.24
CA PHE A 16 1.82 11.76 -12.50
C PHE A 16 2.85 11.46 -13.61
N PRO A 17 2.47 11.58 -14.90
CA PRO A 17 3.41 11.46 -16.01
C PRO A 17 4.61 12.43 -15.91
N SER A 18 4.43 13.57 -15.24
CA SER A 18 5.48 14.55 -14.94
C SER A 18 6.52 14.06 -13.92
N GLY A 19 6.25 12.97 -13.20
CA GLY A 19 7.11 12.39 -12.17
C GLY A 19 6.86 12.92 -10.76
N THR A 20 5.98 13.93 -10.61
CA THR A 20 5.47 14.39 -9.31
C THR A 20 4.65 13.28 -8.65
N THR A 21 4.78 13.13 -7.33
CA THR A 21 3.96 12.20 -6.55
C THR A 21 2.50 12.61 -6.62
N GLU A 22 1.64 11.67 -7.00
CA GLU A 22 0.18 11.81 -7.00
C GLU A 22 -0.40 11.34 -5.67
N ALA A 23 0.07 10.19 -5.17
CA ALA A 23 -0.37 9.65 -3.89
C ALA A 23 0.74 8.93 -3.14
N GLU A 24 0.65 8.95 -1.81
CA GLU A 24 1.49 8.20 -0.88
C GLU A 24 0.58 7.43 0.05
N ILE A 25 0.64 6.09 0.02
CA ILE A 25 -0.25 5.24 0.80
C ILE A 25 0.57 4.19 1.53
N GLU A 26 0.48 4.22 2.86
CA GLU A 26 1.08 3.24 3.75
C GLU A 26 0.21 1.96 3.85
N TYR A 27 0.87 0.82 3.76
CA TYR A 27 0.27 -0.51 3.93
C TYR A 27 1.01 -1.31 4.99
N ASP A 28 0.29 -2.17 5.71
CA ASP A 28 0.82 -3.21 6.59
C ASP A 28 -0.04 -4.48 6.48
N CYS A 29 0.62 -5.62 6.25
CA CYS A 29 -0.01 -6.91 5.98
C CYS A 29 -1.07 -6.85 4.86
N GLY A 30 -0.84 -6.05 3.80
CA GLY A 30 -1.81 -5.86 2.71
C GLY A 30 -3.01 -4.97 3.06
N SER A 31 -3.01 -4.34 4.23
CA SER A 31 -4.05 -3.43 4.72
C SER A 31 -3.56 -2.00 4.63
N ARG A 32 -4.41 -1.04 4.28
CA ARG A 32 -4.07 0.38 4.47
C ARG A 32 -3.92 0.67 5.97
N ILE A 33 -2.81 1.30 6.35
CA ILE A 33 -2.54 1.76 7.71
C ILE A 33 -1.78 3.07 7.63
N GLY A 34 -1.89 3.94 8.61
CA GLY A 34 -1.08 5.14 8.66
C GLY A 34 -1.54 6.21 7.67
N TRP A 35 -0.61 6.88 7.01
CA TRP A 35 -0.90 8.04 6.16
C TRP A 35 -1.33 7.65 4.75
N GLU A 36 -2.41 8.30 4.29
CA GLU A 36 -2.81 8.36 2.88
C GLU A 36 -2.84 9.84 2.50
N ASN A 37 -1.94 10.23 1.60
CA ASN A 37 -1.81 11.58 1.10
C ASN A 37 -2.03 11.60 -0.41
N GLU A 38 -2.75 12.60 -0.90
CA GLU A 38 -2.89 12.87 -2.33
C GLU A 38 -2.46 14.30 -2.63
N TYR A 39 -1.85 14.47 -3.80
CA TYR A 39 -1.30 15.74 -4.26
C TYR A 39 -1.81 16.03 -5.67
N ASN A 40 -1.94 17.31 -6.01
CA ASN A 40 -2.11 17.71 -7.40
C ASN A 40 -0.78 17.69 -8.18
N GLU A 41 -0.83 17.88 -9.50
CA GLU A 41 0.35 17.79 -10.38
C GLU A 41 1.45 18.83 -10.06
N ALA A 42 1.09 19.93 -9.39
CA ALA A 42 2.03 20.93 -8.90
C ALA A 42 2.68 20.55 -7.55
N GLY A 43 2.32 19.41 -6.98
CA GLY A 43 2.85 18.87 -5.71
C GLY A 43 2.17 19.42 -4.46
N PHE A 44 1.02 20.09 -4.58
CA PHE A 44 0.29 20.57 -3.40
C PHE A 44 -0.62 19.47 -2.85
N LEU A 45 -0.54 19.26 -1.53
CA LEU A 45 -1.39 18.34 -0.80
C LEU A 45 -2.87 18.73 -0.95
N THR A 46 -3.67 17.84 -1.51
CA THR A 46 -5.12 18.02 -1.71
C THR A 46 -5.95 17.17 -0.75
N TYR A 47 -5.40 16.06 -0.28
CA TYR A 47 -6.05 15.17 0.68
C TYR A 47 -5.01 14.57 1.64
N SER A 48 -5.40 14.40 2.90
CA SER A 48 -4.61 13.66 3.88
C SER A 48 -5.53 13.00 4.89
N SER A 49 -5.29 11.72 5.17
CA SER A 49 -5.97 10.99 6.23
C SER A 49 -4.99 10.08 6.98
N TYR A 50 -5.32 9.80 8.25
CA TYR A 50 -4.53 8.91 9.09
C TYR A 50 -5.42 7.80 9.67
N SER A 51 -5.09 6.56 9.31
CA SER A 51 -5.81 5.37 9.77
C SER A 51 -5.02 4.63 10.85
N MET A 52 -5.59 4.53 12.05
CA MET A 52 -5.00 3.75 13.14
C MET A 52 -5.46 2.30 13.06
N ARG A 53 -4.49 1.38 12.93
CA ARG A 53 -4.64 -0.08 12.87
C ARG A 53 -5.04 -0.61 11.49
N GLN A 54 -4.70 -1.88 11.26
CA GLN A 54 -5.17 -2.65 10.11
C GLN A 54 -6.71 -2.74 10.17
N THR A 55 -7.38 -2.14 9.20
CA THR A 55 -8.86 -2.14 9.10
C THR A 55 -9.41 -3.38 8.39
N THR A 56 -8.54 -4.14 7.74
CA THR A 56 -8.89 -5.24 6.84
C THR A 56 -7.62 -6.02 6.55
N LYS A 57 -7.54 -7.32 6.85
CA LYS A 57 -6.36 -8.11 6.48
C LYS A 57 -6.65 -8.89 5.19
N GLU A 58 -5.89 -8.62 4.15
CA GLU A 58 -5.99 -9.34 2.88
C GLU A 58 -4.89 -10.40 2.78
N ILE A 59 -5.28 -11.62 2.42
CA ILE A 59 -4.35 -12.74 2.27
C ILE A 59 -4.41 -13.24 0.83
N TYR A 60 -3.26 -13.18 0.17
CA TYR A 60 -3.03 -13.70 -1.17
C TYR A 60 -2.15 -14.95 -1.09
N LYS A 61 -2.54 -16.02 -1.78
CA LYS A 61 -1.70 -17.22 -1.96
C LYS A 61 -1.50 -17.47 -3.45
N TYR A 62 -0.25 -17.71 -3.82
CA TYR A 62 0.16 -18.02 -5.19
C TYR A 62 0.74 -19.44 -5.24
N ASP A 63 0.63 -20.09 -6.38
CA ASP A 63 1.40 -21.30 -6.69
C ASP A 63 2.85 -20.96 -7.08
N ASP A 64 3.65 -21.99 -7.36
CA ASP A 64 5.07 -21.84 -7.70
C ASP A 64 5.29 -21.21 -9.09
N GLU A 65 4.25 -21.10 -9.91
CA GLU A 65 4.26 -20.43 -11.23
C GLU A 65 3.89 -18.94 -11.10
N GLY A 66 3.52 -18.48 -9.91
CA GLY A 66 3.09 -17.11 -9.64
C GLY A 66 1.61 -16.85 -9.93
N ASN A 67 0.79 -17.89 -10.18
CA ASN A 67 -0.64 -17.74 -10.38
C ASN A 67 -1.36 -17.62 -9.04
N LEU A 68 -2.36 -16.73 -8.96
CA LEU A 68 -3.17 -16.57 -7.75
C LEU A 68 -4.09 -17.78 -7.55
N ILE A 69 -3.93 -18.50 -6.44
CA ILE A 69 -4.74 -19.69 -6.10
C ILE A 69 -5.73 -19.45 -4.94
N ASN A 70 -5.52 -18.41 -4.13
CA ASN A 70 -6.47 -18.05 -3.07
C ASN A 70 -6.39 -16.56 -2.72
N HIS A 71 -7.56 -15.96 -2.50
CA HIS A 71 -7.71 -14.62 -1.94
C HIS A 71 -8.84 -14.64 -0.91
N HIS A 72 -8.60 -14.10 0.29
CA HIS A 72 -9.65 -13.84 1.26
C HIS A 72 -9.34 -12.63 2.15
N LYS A 73 -10.43 -12.05 2.67
CA LYS A 73 -10.47 -10.86 3.53
C LYS A 73 -10.86 -11.26 4.95
N LEU A 74 -10.12 -10.78 5.95
CA LEU A 74 -10.44 -10.92 7.39
C LEU A 74 -10.80 -9.58 8.00
#